data_AF-A0A105TF27-F1
#
_entry.id   AF-A0A105TF27-F1
#
_cell.length_a   1.000
_cell.length_b   1.000
_cell.length_c   1.000
_cell.angle_alpha   90.00
_cell.angle_beta   90.00
_cell.angle_gamma   90.00
#
_symmetry.space_group_name_H-M   'P 1'
#
loop_
_entity.id
_entity.type
_entity.pdbx_description
1 polymer ?
#
loop_
_entity_poly.entity_id
_entity_poly.type
_entity_poly.pdbx_seq_one_letter_code
_entity_poly.pdbx_strand_id
1 'polypeptide(L)'
;MLESCKNAQERFFGVHKLIDNWLLKRHELVKAYDAVQSEIHGLNPKRGPQKEFCGVLMDYMSAGHFEIYEQLTAEANAFGDKHALVLANQIYPRIDKITERAVDFNDRCDGKKHRPDCKDLAQAFIELGALLRERFYLEDCLIEVLHNAHEPENAPQAQAIQA
;
A
#
# COMPACT_ATOMS: atom_id res chain seq x y z
N MET A 1 -7.78 6.55 -13.91
CA MET A 1 -7.73 7.15 -15.27
C MET A 1 -6.77 8.34 -15.30
N LEU A 2 -5.53 8.09 -15.71
CA LEU A 2 -4.53 9.10 -16.16
C LEU A 2 -4.34 9.04 -17.69
N GLU A 3 -5.40 8.67 -18.43
CA GLU A 3 -5.34 8.37 -19.87
C GLU A 3 -5.14 9.63 -20.74
N SER A 4 -5.29 10.83 -20.17
CA SER A 4 -5.20 12.12 -20.88
C SER A 4 -3.89 12.89 -20.65
N CYS A 5 -2.90 12.33 -19.95
CA CYS A 5 -1.61 12.99 -19.74
C CYS A 5 -0.87 13.15 -21.08
N LYS A 6 -0.45 14.36 -21.43
CA LYS A 6 0.16 14.67 -22.74
C LYS A 6 1.66 14.38 -22.78
N ASN A 7 2.31 14.28 -21.62
CA ASN A 7 3.73 13.97 -21.48
C ASN A 7 4.03 13.29 -20.14
N ALA A 8 5.27 12.82 -19.98
CA ALA A 8 5.74 12.08 -18.81
C ALA A 8 5.73 12.93 -17.51
N GLN A 9 5.95 14.25 -17.59
CA GLN A 9 5.90 15.14 -16.42
C GLN A 9 4.47 15.34 -15.90
N GLU A 10 3.50 15.56 -16.79
CA GLU A 10 2.08 15.62 -16.40
C GLU A 10 1.62 14.29 -15.78
N ARG A 11 2.13 13.16 -16.26
CA ARG A 11 1.89 11.84 -15.66
C ARG A 11 2.49 11.77 -14.26
N PHE A 12 3.76 12.14 -14.08
CA PHE A 12 4.44 12.16 -12.79
C PHE A 12 3.63 12.94 -11.73
N PHE A 13 3.24 14.18 -12.01
CA PHE A 13 2.45 14.97 -11.04
C PHE A 13 1.07 14.38 -10.76
N GLY A 14 0.46 13.70 -11.73
CA GLY A 14 -0.79 12.96 -11.54
C GLY A 14 -0.62 11.77 -10.60
N VAL A 15 0.43 10.97 -10.82
CA VAL A 15 0.77 9.81 -9.99
C VAL A 15 1.19 10.23 -8.59
N HIS A 16 1.95 11.31 -8.44
CA HIS A 16 2.36 11.86 -7.15
C HIS A 16 1.16 12.15 -6.24
N LYS A 17 0.12 12.80 -6.78
CA LYS A 17 -1.12 13.06 -6.04
C LYS A 17 -1.88 11.79 -5.66
N LEU A 18 -1.83 10.76 -6.50
CA LEU A 18 -2.44 9.46 -6.17
C LEU A 18 -1.70 8.79 -5.00
N ILE A 19 -0.36 8.86 -5.01
CA ILE A 19 0.49 8.33 -3.94
C ILE A 19 0.20 9.07 -2.63
N ASP A 20 0.14 10.41 -2.63
CA ASP A 20 -0.18 11.21 -1.43
C ASP A 20 -1.51 10.76 -0.81
N ASN A 21 -2.56 10.65 -1.61
CA ASN A 21 -3.87 10.19 -1.14
C ASN A 21 -3.83 8.76 -0.60
N TRP A 22 -3.04 7.88 -1.23
CA TRP A 22 -2.89 6.51 -0.78
C TRP A 22 -2.10 6.40 0.54
N LEU A 23 -1.09 7.25 0.74
CA LEU A 23 -0.36 7.36 2.01
C LEU A 23 -1.26 7.90 3.14
N LEU A 24 -2.22 8.78 2.83
CA LEU A 24 -3.27 9.15 3.79
C LEU A 24 -4.13 7.95 4.18
N LYS A 25 -4.49 7.07 3.23
CA LYS A 25 -5.19 5.81 3.53
C LYS A 25 -4.36 4.83 4.35
N ARG A 26 -3.04 4.77 4.12
CA ARG A 26 -2.13 4.02 5.00
C ARG A 26 -2.20 4.53 6.44
N HIS A 27 -2.23 5.85 6.62
CA HIS A 27 -2.32 6.44 7.94
C HIS A 27 -3.67 6.16 8.63
N GLU A 28 -4.78 6.18 7.88
CA GLU A 28 -6.09 5.73 8.37
C GLU A 28 -6.05 4.26 8.83
N LEU A 29 -5.39 3.38 8.05
CA LEU A 29 -5.22 1.96 8.40
C LEU A 29 -4.43 1.78 9.71
N VAL A 30 -3.33 2.52 9.90
CA VAL A 30 -2.54 2.47 11.13
C VAL A 30 -3.37 2.93 12.34
N LYS A 31 -4.13 4.02 12.21
CA LYS A 31 -5.04 4.48 13.27
C LYS A 31 -6.09 3.43 13.63
N ALA A 32 -6.70 2.80 12.63
CA ALA A 32 -7.67 1.75 12.86
C ALA A 32 -7.03 0.54 13.55
N TYR A 33 -5.78 0.21 13.21
CA TYR A 33 -5.02 -0.86 13.87
C TYR A 33 -4.81 -0.57 15.37
N ASP A 34 -4.39 0.65 15.71
CA ASP A 34 -4.16 1.09 17.10
C ASP A 34 -5.45 1.08 17.93
N ALA A 35 -6.58 1.44 17.30
CA ALA A 35 -7.89 1.37 17.94
C ALA A 35 -8.27 -0.08 18.32
N VAL A 36 -7.98 -1.05 17.45
CA VAL A 36 -8.21 -2.47 17.74
C VAL A 36 -7.30 -2.98 18.85
N GLN A 37 -6.01 -2.62 18.85
CA GLN A 37 -5.11 -3.00 19.95
C GLN A 37 -5.61 -2.47 21.30
N SER A 38 -6.09 -1.23 21.33
CA SER A 38 -6.63 -0.61 22.55
C SER A 38 -7.86 -1.36 23.07
N GLU A 39 -8.72 -1.87 22.19
CA GLU A 39 -9.89 -2.69 22.56
C GLU A 39 -9.50 -4.09 23.06
N ILE A 40 -8.49 -4.74 22.46
CA ILE A 40 -8.01 -6.08 22.89
C ILE A 40 -7.54 -6.07 24.35
N HIS A 41 -6.95 -4.95 24.79
CA HIS A 41 -6.50 -4.76 26.18
C HIS A 41 -7.57 -4.15 27.10
N GLY A 42 -8.77 -3.85 26.58
CA GLY A 42 -9.87 -3.25 27.33
C GLY A 42 -10.66 -4.25 28.17
N LEU A 43 -11.33 -3.75 29.22
CA LEU A 43 -12.15 -4.56 30.15
C LEU A 43 -13.45 -5.09 29.53
N ASN A 44 -13.92 -4.50 28.42
CA ASN A 44 -15.14 -4.91 27.71
C ASN A 44 -14.98 -4.70 26.20
N PRO A 45 -14.31 -5.62 25.50
CA PRO A 45 -13.87 -5.40 24.12
C PRO A 45 -15.05 -5.35 23.15
N LYS A 46 -15.11 -4.31 22.32
CA LYS A 46 -16.17 -4.11 21.32
C LYS A 46 -15.73 -4.62 19.94
N ARG A 47 -16.70 -5.13 19.17
CA ARG A 47 -16.48 -5.54 17.77
C ARG A 47 -16.39 -4.38 16.77
N GLY A 48 -16.78 -3.17 17.16
CA GLY A 48 -16.84 -2.01 16.27
C GLY A 48 -15.48 -1.68 15.62
N PRO A 49 -14.42 -1.43 16.42
CA PRO A 49 -13.11 -1.08 15.87
C PRO A 49 -12.50 -2.17 14.99
N GLN A 50 -12.73 -3.45 15.31
CA GLN A 50 -12.28 -4.56 14.48
C GLN A 50 -12.94 -4.54 13.09
N LYS A 51 -14.26 -4.29 13.04
CA LYS A 51 -14.99 -4.21 11.77
C LYS A 51 -14.54 -3.02 10.94
N GLU A 52 -14.31 -1.88 11.58
CA GLU A 52 -13.79 -0.68 10.93
C GLU A 52 -12.40 -0.92 10.34
N PHE A 53 -11.48 -1.51 11.13
CA PHE A 53 -10.17 -1.90 10.65
C PHE A 53 -10.23 -2.82 9.42
N CYS A 54 -11.10 -3.84 9.44
CA CYS A 54 -11.27 -4.76 8.32
C CYS A 54 -11.73 -4.03 7.04
N GLY A 55 -12.67 -3.08 7.17
CA GLY A 55 -13.09 -2.24 6.05
C GLY A 55 -11.93 -1.42 5.47
N VAL A 56 -11.23 -0.67 6.32
CA VAL A 56 -10.09 0.18 5.91
C VAL A 56 -8.95 -0.66 5.32
N LEU A 57 -8.69 -1.85 5.86
CA LEU A 57 -7.70 -2.79 5.36
C LEU A 57 -8.00 -3.21 3.91
N MET A 58 -9.25 -3.60 3.65
CA MET A 58 -9.68 -4.03 2.33
C MET A 58 -9.66 -2.87 1.32
N ASP A 59 -10.09 -1.68 1.72
CA ASP A 59 -10.02 -0.48 0.89
C ASP A 59 -8.56 -0.15 0.52
N TYR A 60 -7.65 -0.16 1.51
CA TYR A 60 -6.23 0.12 1.31
C TYR A 60 -5.54 -0.89 0.38
N MET A 61 -5.84 -2.18 0.55
CA MET A 61 -5.30 -3.25 -0.30
C MET A 61 -5.82 -3.17 -1.74
N SER A 62 -7.12 -2.90 -1.88
CA SER A 62 -7.77 -2.79 -3.19
C SER A 62 -7.22 -1.59 -3.96
N ALA A 63 -7.06 -0.43 -3.32
CA ALA A 63 -6.45 0.75 -3.95
C ALA A 63 -5.03 0.47 -4.46
N GLY A 64 -4.22 -0.26 -3.68
CA GLY A 64 -2.89 -0.69 -4.10
C GLY A 64 -2.92 -1.49 -5.40
N HIS A 65 -3.67 -2.60 -5.41
CA HIS A 65 -3.70 -3.57 -6.52
C HIS A 65 -4.42 -3.08 -7.77
N PHE A 66 -5.49 -2.30 -7.63
CA PHE A 66 -6.36 -1.93 -8.75
C PHE A 66 -6.12 -0.51 -9.28
N GLU A 67 -5.24 0.27 -8.65
CA GLU A 67 -4.94 1.63 -9.10
C GLU A 67 -3.45 1.94 -8.96
N ILE A 68 -2.91 1.93 -7.74
CA ILE A 68 -1.59 2.51 -7.48
C ILE A 68 -0.45 1.77 -8.18
N TYR A 69 -0.41 0.44 -8.08
CA TYR A 69 0.68 -0.35 -8.69
C TYR A 69 0.68 -0.27 -10.21
N GLU A 70 -0.51 -0.19 -10.82
CA GLU A 70 -0.65 0.03 -12.26
C GLU A 70 -0.12 1.41 -12.65
N GLN A 71 -0.49 2.47 -11.92
CA GLN A 71 -0.04 3.82 -12.22
C GLN A 71 1.48 4.01 -12.05
N LEU A 72 2.07 3.43 -11.00
CA LEU A 72 3.52 3.40 -10.80
C LEU A 72 4.25 2.69 -11.96
N THR A 73 3.74 1.52 -12.36
CA THR A 73 4.29 0.76 -13.49
C THR A 73 4.14 1.52 -14.81
N ALA A 74 3.00 2.17 -15.04
CA ALA A 74 2.74 2.97 -16.22
C ALA A 74 3.66 4.20 -16.30
N GLU A 75 3.97 4.82 -15.15
CA GLU A 75 4.95 5.90 -15.08
C GLU A 75 6.34 5.43 -15.49
N ALA A 76 6.88 4.38 -14.87
CA ALA A 76 8.19 3.84 -15.23
C ALA A 76 8.28 3.44 -16.71
N ASN A 77 7.19 2.91 -17.28
CA ASN A 77 7.11 2.67 -18.74
C ASN A 77 7.18 3.97 -19.56
N ALA A 78 6.50 5.03 -19.13
CA ALA A 78 6.51 6.32 -19.83
C ALA A 78 7.88 7.01 -19.81
N PHE A 79 8.67 6.78 -18.76
CA PHE A 79 10.06 7.24 -18.65
C PHE A 79 11.08 6.25 -19.26
N GLY A 80 10.65 5.05 -19.65
CA GLY A 80 11.52 4.02 -20.23
C GLY A 80 12.44 3.33 -19.23
N ASP A 81 12.14 3.40 -17.94
CA ASP A 81 12.95 2.80 -16.87
C ASP A 81 12.71 1.28 -16.76
N LYS A 82 13.41 0.54 -17.61
CA LYS A 82 13.37 -0.93 -17.61
C LYS A 82 13.94 -1.54 -16.34
N HIS A 83 14.87 -0.85 -15.67
CA HIS A 83 15.50 -1.38 -14.46
C HIS A 83 14.52 -1.35 -13.29
N ALA A 84 13.82 -0.23 -13.12
CA ALA A 84 12.77 -0.06 -12.13
C ALA A 84 11.66 -1.11 -12.27
N LEU A 85 11.24 -1.40 -13.51
CA LEU A 85 10.25 -2.44 -13.80
C LEU A 85 10.71 -3.86 -13.41
N VAL A 86 11.99 -4.18 -13.59
CA VAL A 86 12.55 -5.49 -13.17
C VAL A 86 12.53 -5.60 -11.64
N LEU A 87 12.90 -4.55 -10.93
CA LEU A 87 12.87 -4.53 -9.46
C LEU A 87 11.44 -4.63 -8.92
N ALA A 88 10.49 -3.92 -9.53
CA ALA A 88 9.08 -3.99 -9.15
C ALA A 88 8.51 -5.41 -9.28
N ASN A 89 8.84 -6.11 -10.38
CA ASN A 89 8.43 -7.50 -10.60
C ASN A 89 8.97 -8.50 -9.55
N GLN A 90 10.05 -8.15 -8.84
CA GLN A 90 10.55 -8.97 -7.72
C GLN A 90 9.79 -8.69 -6.41
N ILE A 91 9.21 -7.50 -6.27
CA ILE A 91 8.50 -7.05 -5.07
C ILE A 91 7.03 -7.51 -5.09
N TYR A 92 6.34 -7.40 -6.23
CA TYR A 92 4.91 -7.72 -6.34
C TYR A 92 4.52 -9.10 -5.77
N PRO A 93 5.25 -10.21 -6.04
CA PRO A 93 4.88 -11.52 -5.51
C PRO A 93 4.86 -11.59 -3.97
N ARG A 94 5.65 -10.76 -3.28
CA ARG A 94 5.63 -10.72 -1.81
C ARG A 94 4.44 -9.91 -1.31
N ILE A 95 4.10 -8.81 -1.98
CA ILE A 95 2.91 -8.02 -1.69
C ILE A 95 1.66 -8.87 -1.87
N ASP A 96 1.54 -9.64 -2.97
CA ASP A 96 0.41 -10.53 -3.24
C ASP A 96 0.19 -11.53 -2.10
N LYS A 97 1.27 -12.19 -1.66
CA LYS A 97 1.21 -13.12 -0.52
C LYS A 97 0.75 -12.43 0.76
N ILE A 98 1.16 -11.20 1.01
CA ILE A 98 0.69 -10.46 2.20
C ILE A 98 -0.80 -10.13 2.06
N THR A 99 -1.25 -9.74 0.87
CA THR A 99 -2.67 -9.50 0.58
C THR A 99 -3.51 -10.76 0.78
N GLU A 100 -3.07 -11.93 0.32
CA GLU A 100 -3.76 -13.20 0.57
C GLU A 100 -3.97 -13.45 2.08
N ARG A 101 -2.91 -13.27 2.88
CA ARG A 101 -2.98 -13.45 4.34
C ARG A 101 -3.90 -12.45 5.03
N ALA A 102 -4.05 -11.26 4.48
CA ALA A 102 -4.94 -10.24 5.00
C ALA A 102 -6.41 -10.48 4.61
N VAL A 103 -6.67 -11.00 3.41
CA VAL A 103 -7.99 -11.47 3.00
C VAL A 103 -8.43 -12.64 3.88
N ASP A 104 -7.53 -13.63 4.11
CA ASP A 104 -7.79 -14.73 5.05
C ASP A 104 -8.14 -14.22 6.45
N PHE A 105 -7.46 -13.17 6.92
CA PHE A 105 -7.76 -12.55 8.20
C PHE A 105 -9.13 -11.87 8.19
N ASN A 106 -9.45 -11.11 7.14
CA ASN A 106 -10.75 -10.44 7.00
C ASN A 106 -11.90 -11.45 7.02
N ASP A 107 -11.80 -12.55 6.28
CA ASP A 107 -12.82 -13.60 6.22
C ASP A 107 -13.06 -14.25 7.60
N ARG A 108 -12.00 -14.36 8.40
CA ARG A 108 -12.09 -14.85 9.79
C ARG A 108 -12.79 -13.85 10.72
N CYS A 109 -12.74 -12.55 10.43
CA CYS A 109 -13.38 -11.50 11.22
C CYS A 109 -14.91 -11.44 11.02
N ASP A 110 -15.41 -11.79 9.84
CA ASP A 110 -16.85 -11.75 9.50
C ASP A 110 -17.68 -12.90 10.12
N GLY A 111 -17.03 -13.88 10.76
CA GLY A 111 -17.67 -15.03 11.38
C GLY A 111 -18.40 -14.75 12.70
N LYS A 112 -19.55 -15.43 12.93
CA LYS A 112 -20.29 -15.43 14.22
C LYS A 112 -19.48 -15.97 15.41
N LYS A 113 -18.34 -16.62 15.20
CA LYS A 113 -17.58 -17.36 16.22
C LYS A 113 -16.56 -16.55 17.03
N HIS A 114 -16.20 -15.33 16.64
CA HIS A 114 -15.01 -14.70 17.22
C HIS A 114 -15.34 -13.37 17.90
N ARG A 115 -15.43 -13.43 19.23
CA ARG A 115 -15.36 -12.25 20.09
C ARG A 115 -13.91 -11.72 20.10
N PRO A 116 -13.69 -10.41 20.33
CA PRO A 116 -12.34 -9.84 20.33
C PRO A 116 -11.44 -10.35 21.47
N ASP A 117 -11.99 -11.07 22.45
CA ASP A 117 -11.27 -11.77 23.53
C ASP A 117 -10.71 -13.15 23.10
N CYS A 118 -10.94 -13.56 21.86
CA CYS A 118 -10.41 -14.81 21.31
C CYS A 118 -8.88 -14.69 21.11
N LYS A 119 -8.10 -15.44 21.91
CA LYS A 119 -6.63 -15.43 21.85
C LYS A 119 -6.07 -15.69 20.44
N ASP A 120 -6.70 -16.59 19.69
CA ASP A 120 -6.28 -16.91 18.32
C ASP A 120 -6.46 -15.73 17.35
N LEU A 121 -7.45 -14.88 17.60
CA LEU A 121 -7.70 -13.68 16.81
C LEU A 121 -6.73 -12.56 17.19
N ALA A 122 -6.47 -12.38 18.48
CA ALA A 122 -5.47 -11.43 18.97
C ALA A 122 -4.07 -11.77 18.41
N GLN A 123 -3.71 -13.07 18.41
CA GLN A 123 -2.45 -13.54 17.82
C GLN A 123 -2.40 -13.31 16.30
N ALA A 124 -3.47 -13.65 15.58
CA ALA A 124 -3.57 -13.40 14.15
C ALA A 124 -3.47 -11.91 13.80
N PHE A 125 -3.99 -11.03 14.66
CA PHE A 125 -3.90 -9.59 14.50
C PHE A 125 -2.46 -9.07 14.67
N ILE A 126 -1.72 -9.58 15.66
CA ILE A 126 -0.30 -9.26 15.84
C ILE A 126 0.52 -9.71 14.63
N GLU A 127 0.27 -10.92 14.12
CA GLU A 127 0.91 -11.45 12.92
C GLU A 127 0.60 -10.61 11.69
N LEU A 128 -0.67 -10.21 11.51
CA LEU A 128 -1.06 -9.31 10.43
C LEU A 128 -0.33 -7.97 10.54
N GLY A 129 -0.20 -7.40 11.74
CA GLY A 129 0.55 -6.16 11.95
C GLY A 129 2.02 -6.25 11.53
N ALA A 130 2.66 -7.41 11.71
CA ALA A 130 4.03 -7.64 11.22
C ALA A 130 4.07 -7.69 9.69
N LEU A 131 3.13 -8.39 9.06
CA LEU A 131 3.01 -8.45 7.60
C LEU A 131 2.70 -7.09 6.99
N LEU A 132 1.87 -6.26 7.64
CA LEU A 132 1.57 -4.91 7.19
C LEU A 132 2.80 -4.00 7.22
N ARG A 133 3.64 -4.09 8.26
CA ARG A 133 4.91 -3.34 8.29
C ARG A 133 5.84 -3.75 7.15
N GLU A 134 5.95 -5.05 6.89
CA GLU A 134 6.72 -5.54 5.74
C GLU A 134 6.14 -5.02 4.41
N ARG A 135 4.81 -5.06 4.26
CA ARG A 135 4.14 -4.51 3.09
C ARG A 135 4.44 -3.03 2.90
N PHE A 136 4.36 -2.21 3.96
CA PHE A 136 4.66 -0.78 3.86
C PHE A 136 6.09 -0.54 3.40
N TYR A 137 7.06 -1.30 3.92
CA TYR A 137 8.44 -1.21 3.46
C TYR A 137 8.59 -1.54 1.97
N LEU A 138 7.94 -2.61 1.50
CA LEU A 138 7.95 -3.00 0.08
C LEU A 138 7.30 -1.94 -0.81
N GLU A 139 6.20 -1.35 -0.36
CA GLU A 139 5.50 -0.28 -1.07
C GLU A 139 6.33 1.00 -1.12
N ASP A 140 7.07 1.33 -0.05
CA ASP A 140 8.01 2.44 -0.05
C ASP A 140 9.14 2.19 -1.06
N CYS A 141 9.68 0.97 -1.12
CA CYS A 141 10.64 0.60 -2.17
C CYS A 141 10.06 0.75 -3.59
N LEU A 142 8.79 0.41 -3.81
CA LEU A 142 8.12 0.62 -5.10
C LEU A 142 8.02 2.12 -5.43
N ILE A 143 7.62 2.96 -4.48
CA ILE A 143 7.54 4.41 -4.66
C ILE A 143 8.91 5.00 -5.00
N GLU A 144 9.95 4.61 -4.25
CA GLU A 144 11.31 5.09 -4.49
C GLU A 144 11.80 4.75 -5.91
N VAL A 145 11.63 3.49 -6.31
CA VAL A 145 12.20 2.98 -7.56
C VAL A 145 11.36 3.34 -8.79
N LEU A 146 10.03 3.37 -8.68
CA LEU A 146 9.13 3.61 -9.82
C LEU A 146 8.66 5.06 -9.96
N HIS A 147 8.81 5.88 -8.91
CA HIS A 147 8.31 7.25 -8.91
C HIS A 147 9.38 8.28 -8.56
N ASN A 148 9.98 8.22 -7.36
CA ASN A 148 10.93 9.26 -6.91
C ASN A 148 12.18 9.35 -7.79
N ALA A 149 12.58 8.24 -8.43
CA ALA A 149 13.63 8.20 -9.44
C ALA A 149 13.35 9.12 -10.66
N HIS A 150 12.09 9.43 -10.95
CA HIS A 150 11.67 10.31 -12.05
C HIS A 150 11.39 11.75 -11.60
N GLU A 151 11.63 12.09 -10.34
CA GLU A 151 11.44 13.44 -9.84
C GLU A 151 12.23 14.43 -10.70
N PRO A 152 11.65 15.57 -11.11
CA PRO A 152 12.31 16.51 -12.04
C PRO A 152 13.69 16.99 -11.58
N GLU A 153 13.96 17.03 -10.28
CA GLU A 153 15.27 17.37 -9.70
C GLU A 153 16.32 16.24 -9.85
N ASN A 154 15.86 14.98 -9.98
CA ASN A 154 16.69 13.79 -10.19
C ASN A 154 16.86 13.40 -11.67
N ALA A 155 16.17 14.09 -12.59
CA ALA A 155 16.28 13.81 -14.02
C ALA A 155 17.72 14.05 -14.51
N PRO A 156 18.35 13.10 -15.22
CA PRO A 156 19.69 13.30 -15.74
C PRO A 156 19.69 14.52 -16.65
N GLN A 157 20.42 15.57 -16.24
CA GLN A 157 20.66 16.74 -17.06
C GLN A 157 21.27 16.24 -18.37
N ALA A 158 20.51 16.35 -19.47
CA ALA A 158 21.05 16.13 -20.79
C ALA A 158 22.25 17.07 -20.94
N GLN A 159 23.46 16.50 -20.88
CA GLN A 159 24.70 17.23 -21.03
C GLN A 159 24.60 18.01 -22.34
N ALA A 160 24.49 19.34 -22.22
CA ALA A 160 24.68 20.23 -23.33
C ALA A 160 26.12 20.04 -23.79
N ILE A 161 26.30 19.24 -24.84
CA ILE A 161 27.49 19.27 -25.68
C ILE A 161 27.47 20.64 -26.33
N GLN A 162 28.10 21.63 -25.69
CA GLN A 162 28.49 22.86 -26.36
C GLN A 162 29.85 22.61 -27.01
N ALA A 163 29.81 22.69 -28.35
CA ALA A 163 30.94 22.65 -29.27
C ALA A 163 31.86 23.86 -29.12
#